data_AF-A0AAW7KRC6-F1
#
_entry.id   AF-A0AAW7KRC6-F1
#
_cell.length_a   1.000
_cell.length_b   1.000
_cell.length_c   1.000
_cell.angle_alpha   90.00
_cell.angle_beta   90.00
_cell.angle_gamma   90.00
#
_symmetry.space_group_name_H-M   'P 1'
#
loop_
_entity.id
_entity.type
_entity.pdbx_description
1 polymer ?
#
loop_
_entity_poly.entity_id
_entity_poly.type
_entity_poly.pdbx_seq_one_letter_code
_entity_poly.pdbx_strand_id
1 'polypeptide(L)'
;MNSLKELKSGKLAGATRLQLVEELTIFPEEIFSLADTLEVLDLSNNNLSTLPDEFACLTHLKRVFLSFNQFKHIPAVLAKCPALIMVAFKGCKITEFSDYCLPKNIEWLILTDNNITELPQSFGQFTQLIKLALAGNQLKQLPSSMAQCKNLELVRLSANNLTHVDDWLFELPKLAWLAFAGNDFNKAQCLTKCSLENNPLNDYTLSHVIGQGASGVIHLAQAADSAVAIKLFKGAITSDGYPLDEVNCCLQAGDHANLIKVLAYIEQSDQLGLVMELIDKSFANLGLPPSLETCTRDTFNNDCHYSTHAILKIAQQMVSTLHHLHVRKVSHGDIYAHNTMVNQNHDVLFGDFGAATNLTKLSEYQQKQLEWIEVRALGCLIEDLLGTVTGDDRQSELFDEMSDMAKCAMQPSLNQRPTFTELLEELNI
;
A
#
# COMPACT_ATOMS: atom_id res chain seq x y z
N MET A 1 23.34 -8.44 -2.23
CA MET A 1 23.36 -9.08 -3.55
C MET A 1 24.47 -10.12 -3.55
N ASN A 2 24.13 -11.38 -3.81
CA ASN A 2 25.08 -12.49 -3.95
C ASN A 2 25.40 -12.71 -5.44
N SER A 3 26.36 -13.57 -5.74
CA SER A 3 26.67 -14.00 -7.12
C SER A 3 26.57 -15.51 -7.30
N LEU A 4 26.28 -15.96 -8.53
CA LEU A 4 26.29 -17.38 -8.86
C LEU A 4 27.69 -17.99 -8.71
N LYS A 5 28.74 -17.18 -8.88
CA LYS A 5 30.12 -17.61 -8.63
C LYS A 5 30.33 -17.96 -7.16
N GLU A 6 29.82 -17.15 -6.23
CA GLU A 6 29.91 -17.44 -4.79
C GLU A 6 29.11 -18.70 -4.43
N LEU A 7 27.93 -18.86 -5.01
CA LEU A 7 27.11 -20.07 -4.85
C LEU A 7 27.84 -21.32 -5.33
N LYS A 8 28.39 -21.29 -6.55
CA LYS A 8 29.18 -22.38 -7.15
C LYS A 8 30.43 -22.74 -6.35
N SER A 9 31.04 -21.76 -5.69
CA SER A 9 32.23 -21.99 -4.85
C SER A 9 31.92 -22.61 -3.48
N GLY A 10 30.63 -22.74 -3.11
CA GLY A 10 30.20 -23.21 -1.80
C GLY A 10 30.31 -22.15 -0.68
N LYS A 11 30.69 -20.90 -1.00
CA LYS A 11 30.81 -19.80 -0.03
C LYS A 11 29.48 -19.47 0.66
N LEU A 12 28.35 -19.82 0.02
CA LEU A 12 27.00 -19.59 0.52
C LEU A 12 26.39 -20.81 1.23
N ALA A 13 27.19 -21.86 1.50
CA ALA A 13 26.68 -23.05 2.20
C ALA A 13 26.01 -22.68 3.53
N GLY A 14 24.79 -23.18 3.73
CA GLY A 14 23.99 -22.91 4.91
C GLY A 14 23.29 -21.54 4.92
N ALA A 15 23.34 -20.77 3.83
CA ALA A 15 22.63 -19.50 3.73
C ALA A 15 21.12 -19.70 3.83
N THR A 16 20.46 -18.85 4.63
CA THR A 16 19.01 -18.81 4.77
C THR A 16 18.35 -17.81 3.82
N ARG A 17 19.15 -16.90 3.23
CA ARG A 17 18.69 -15.91 2.25
C ARG A 17 19.65 -15.86 1.08
N LEU A 18 19.10 -15.87 -0.13
CA LEU A 18 19.84 -15.75 -1.38
C LEU A 18 19.18 -14.71 -2.28
N GLN A 19 19.99 -13.79 -2.81
CA GLN A 19 19.56 -12.86 -3.85
C GLN A 19 20.53 -12.93 -5.05
N LEU A 20 20.01 -13.22 -6.23
CA LEU A 20 20.78 -13.25 -7.49
C LEU A 20 20.14 -12.32 -8.53
N VAL A 21 20.95 -11.43 -9.10
CA VAL A 21 20.58 -10.52 -10.21
C VAL A 21 21.70 -10.59 -11.24
N GLU A 22 21.65 -11.60 -12.11
CA GLU A 22 22.73 -11.94 -13.05
C GLU A 22 22.17 -12.28 -14.44
N GLU A 23 21.09 -11.59 -14.83
CA GLU A 23 20.42 -11.75 -16.14
C GLU A 23 19.96 -13.19 -16.42
N LEU A 24 19.67 -13.96 -15.38
CA LEU A 24 19.41 -15.40 -15.45
C LEU A 24 18.24 -15.73 -16.40
N THR A 25 18.49 -16.55 -17.42
CA THR A 25 17.44 -17.06 -18.33
C THR A 25 16.91 -18.44 -17.92
N ILE A 26 17.68 -19.15 -17.08
CA ILE A 26 17.37 -20.48 -16.55
C ILE A 26 17.61 -20.45 -15.04
N PHE A 27 16.79 -21.19 -14.29
CA PHE A 27 16.97 -21.36 -12.85
C PHE A 27 18.32 -22.04 -12.56
N PRO A 28 19.21 -21.44 -11.74
CA PRO A 28 20.47 -22.07 -11.38
C PRO A 28 20.27 -23.27 -10.46
N GLU A 29 20.56 -24.48 -10.92
CA GLU A 29 20.44 -25.70 -10.12
C GLU A 29 21.33 -25.69 -8.87
N GLU A 30 22.39 -24.89 -8.85
CA GLU A 30 23.27 -24.75 -7.68
C GLU A 30 22.53 -24.20 -6.45
N ILE A 31 21.37 -23.56 -6.63
CA ILE A 31 20.50 -23.13 -5.53
C ILE A 31 20.04 -24.32 -4.69
N PHE A 32 19.90 -25.51 -5.28
CA PHE A 32 19.50 -26.73 -4.57
C PHE A 32 20.52 -27.19 -3.52
N SER A 33 21.78 -26.72 -3.60
CA SER A 33 22.75 -26.95 -2.53
C SER A 33 22.35 -26.30 -1.18
N LEU A 34 21.37 -25.39 -1.20
CA LEU A 34 20.83 -24.70 -0.04
C LEU A 34 19.44 -25.23 0.40
N ALA A 35 18.97 -26.35 -0.17
CA ALA A 35 17.61 -26.84 0.06
C ALA A 35 17.25 -27.02 1.56
N ASP A 36 18.22 -27.42 2.37
CA ASP A 36 18.04 -27.66 3.81
C ASP A 36 18.04 -26.37 4.66
N THR A 37 18.41 -25.22 4.09
CA THR A 37 18.56 -23.96 4.86
C THR A 37 17.83 -22.76 4.29
N LEU A 38 17.56 -22.73 2.98
CA LEU A 38 17.07 -21.55 2.29
C LEU A 38 15.62 -21.23 2.66
N GLU A 39 15.41 -20.06 3.27
CA GLU A 39 14.09 -19.56 3.65
C GLU A 39 13.60 -18.42 2.76
N VAL A 40 14.53 -17.63 2.19
CA VAL A 40 14.22 -16.48 1.32
C VAL A 40 15.02 -16.55 0.04
N LEU A 41 14.33 -16.57 -1.09
CA LEU A 41 14.94 -16.57 -2.42
C LEU A 41 14.45 -15.36 -3.22
N ASP A 42 15.36 -14.49 -3.60
CA ASP A 42 15.09 -13.36 -4.48
C ASP A 42 15.84 -13.53 -5.81
N LEU A 43 15.08 -13.76 -6.87
CA LEU A 43 15.53 -13.85 -8.25
C LEU A 43 14.88 -12.74 -9.09
N SER A 44 14.48 -11.62 -8.46
CA SER A 44 13.89 -10.49 -9.18
C SER A 44 14.90 -9.83 -10.13
N ASN A 45 14.42 -9.20 -11.20
CA ASN A 45 15.22 -8.54 -12.24
C ASN A 45 16.15 -9.51 -12.99
N ASN A 46 15.62 -10.67 -13.36
CA ASN A 46 16.27 -11.62 -14.26
C ASN A 46 15.38 -11.87 -15.50
N ASN A 47 15.68 -12.91 -16.27
CA ASN A 47 14.97 -13.27 -17.50
C ASN A 47 14.31 -14.66 -17.41
N LEU A 48 13.96 -15.11 -16.19
CA LEU A 48 13.36 -16.42 -15.97
C LEU A 48 11.94 -16.46 -16.54
N SER A 49 11.54 -17.58 -17.10
CA SER A 49 10.17 -17.79 -17.62
C SER A 49 9.47 -19.01 -17.02
N THR A 50 10.23 -19.88 -16.36
CA THR A 50 9.74 -21.10 -15.71
C THR A 50 10.58 -21.39 -14.46
N LEU A 51 10.10 -22.32 -13.62
CA LEU A 51 10.87 -22.95 -12.54
C LEU A 51 10.89 -24.47 -12.79
N PRO A 52 12.00 -25.16 -12.48
CA PRO A 52 12.12 -26.61 -12.63
C PRO A 52 11.27 -27.36 -11.59
N ASP A 53 10.91 -28.62 -11.85
CA ASP A 53 10.11 -29.45 -10.92
C ASP A 53 10.85 -29.70 -9.61
N GLU A 54 12.18 -29.78 -9.67
CA GLU A 54 13.08 -29.93 -8.53
C GLU A 54 13.00 -28.75 -7.55
N PHE A 55 12.42 -27.60 -7.95
CA PHE A 55 12.18 -26.47 -7.06
C PHE A 55 11.39 -26.86 -5.80
N ALA A 56 10.56 -27.90 -5.89
CA ALA A 56 9.83 -28.45 -4.74
C ALA A 56 10.73 -29.02 -3.62
N CYS A 57 12.04 -29.22 -3.86
CA CYS A 57 12.97 -29.66 -2.83
C CYS A 57 13.29 -28.58 -1.78
N LEU A 58 13.00 -27.30 -2.08
CA LEU A 58 13.21 -26.16 -1.19
C LEU A 58 12.10 -26.11 -0.10
N THR A 59 12.00 -27.16 0.72
CA THR A 59 10.90 -27.37 1.67
C THR A 59 10.86 -26.35 2.80
N HIS A 60 12.00 -25.69 3.08
CA HIS A 60 12.12 -24.60 4.06
C HIS A 60 11.85 -23.20 3.48
N LEU A 61 11.63 -23.09 2.16
CA LEU A 61 11.43 -21.80 1.50
C LEU A 61 10.11 -21.16 1.92
N LYS A 62 10.21 -20.04 2.64
CA LYS A 62 9.07 -19.25 3.11
C LYS A 62 8.70 -18.14 2.15
N ARG A 63 9.67 -17.60 1.42
CA ARG A 63 9.49 -16.38 0.63
C ARG A 63 10.23 -16.48 -0.71
N VAL A 64 9.52 -16.22 -1.79
CA VAL A 64 10.10 -16.17 -3.13
C VAL A 64 9.74 -14.87 -3.85
N PHE A 65 10.76 -14.18 -4.36
CA PHE A 65 10.62 -12.97 -5.16
C PHE A 65 11.11 -13.25 -6.58
N LEU A 66 10.21 -13.05 -7.54
CA LEU A 66 10.39 -13.35 -8.95
C LEU A 66 10.00 -12.15 -9.82
N SER A 67 10.00 -10.94 -9.25
CA SER A 67 9.53 -9.73 -9.93
C SER A 67 10.43 -9.37 -11.11
N PHE A 68 9.87 -8.74 -12.14
CA PHE A 68 10.59 -8.31 -13.35
C PHE A 68 11.34 -9.46 -14.02
N ASN A 69 10.65 -10.58 -14.20
CA ASN A 69 11.05 -11.73 -15.01
C ASN A 69 10.09 -11.87 -16.22
N GLN A 70 10.13 -12.99 -16.95
CA GLN A 70 9.31 -13.25 -18.15
C GLN A 70 8.30 -14.40 -17.93
N PHE A 71 7.71 -14.50 -16.73
CA PHE A 71 6.71 -15.53 -16.42
C PHE A 71 5.34 -15.22 -17.04
N LYS A 72 4.83 -16.12 -17.88
CA LYS A 72 3.47 -15.99 -18.46
C LYS A 72 2.36 -16.54 -17.56
N HIS A 73 2.72 -17.44 -16.65
CA HIS A 73 1.85 -18.09 -15.67
C HIS A 73 2.61 -18.26 -14.36
N ILE A 74 1.89 -18.46 -13.26
CA ILE A 74 2.49 -18.85 -11.99
C ILE A 74 2.95 -20.31 -12.08
N PRO A 75 4.24 -20.62 -11.88
CA PRO A 75 4.75 -21.99 -11.97
C PRO A 75 4.09 -22.90 -10.93
N ALA A 76 3.41 -23.96 -11.39
CA ALA A 76 2.66 -24.88 -10.52
C ALA A 76 3.53 -25.61 -9.48
N VAL A 77 4.85 -25.68 -9.68
CA VAL A 77 5.80 -26.24 -8.70
C VAL A 77 5.77 -25.48 -7.37
N LEU A 78 5.40 -24.20 -7.36
CA LEU A 78 5.26 -23.42 -6.11
C LEU A 78 4.20 -24.02 -5.17
N ALA A 79 3.13 -24.62 -5.71
CA ALA A 79 2.11 -25.32 -4.92
C ALA A 79 2.67 -26.50 -4.12
N LYS A 80 3.84 -27.04 -4.50
CA LYS A 80 4.53 -28.14 -3.83
C LYS A 80 5.46 -27.67 -2.70
N CYS A 81 5.57 -26.36 -2.44
CA CYS A 81 6.44 -25.78 -1.40
C CYS A 81 5.64 -25.54 -0.10
N PRO A 82 5.70 -26.42 0.92
CA PRO A 82 4.77 -26.42 2.04
C PRO A 82 4.96 -25.25 3.02
N ALA A 83 6.16 -24.66 3.07
CA ALA A 83 6.46 -23.53 3.97
C ALA A 83 6.23 -22.16 3.32
N LEU A 84 5.84 -22.10 2.04
CA LEU A 84 5.80 -20.87 1.28
C LEU A 84 4.61 -20.01 1.69
N ILE A 85 4.89 -18.84 2.29
CA ILE A 85 3.89 -17.88 2.77
C ILE A 85 3.86 -16.59 1.94
N MET A 86 4.95 -16.29 1.21
CA MET A 86 5.07 -15.05 0.45
C MET A 86 5.59 -15.28 -0.95
N VAL A 87 4.88 -14.74 -1.94
CA VAL A 87 5.20 -14.85 -3.36
C VAL A 87 5.03 -13.49 -4.04
N ALA A 88 6.05 -13.07 -4.79
CA ALA A 88 5.99 -11.83 -5.57
C ALA A 88 6.38 -12.02 -7.03
N PHE A 89 5.47 -11.65 -7.94
CA PHE A 89 5.65 -11.62 -9.40
C PHE A 89 5.28 -10.25 -9.96
N LYS A 90 5.82 -9.15 -9.42
CA LYS A 90 5.54 -7.82 -9.97
C LYS A 90 6.16 -7.69 -11.36
N GLY A 91 5.43 -7.17 -12.37
CA GLY A 91 6.04 -6.85 -13.67
C GLY A 91 6.49 -8.06 -14.50
N CYS A 92 5.79 -9.20 -14.39
CA CYS A 92 6.19 -10.46 -15.04
C CYS A 92 5.46 -10.76 -16.35
N LYS A 93 4.40 -10.00 -16.68
CA LYS A 93 3.50 -10.22 -17.83
C LYS A 93 2.67 -11.52 -17.71
N ILE A 94 2.32 -11.90 -16.48
CA ILE A 94 1.45 -13.06 -16.23
C ILE A 94 0.07 -12.78 -16.82
N THR A 95 -0.47 -13.69 -17.62
CA THR A 95 -1.82 -13.55 -18.22
C THR A 95 -2.87 -14.39 -17.52
N GLU A 96 -2.46 -15.45 -16.82
CA GLU A 96 -3.37 -16.43 -16.22
C GLU A 96 -2.95 -16.77 -14.78
N PHE A 97 -3.92 -16.81 -13.88
CA PHE A 97 -3.80 -17.41 -12.55
C PHE A 97 -4.52 -18.76 -12.55
N SER A 98 -3.78 -19.86 -12.76
CA SER A 98 -4.38 -21.19 -12.83
C SER A 98 -4.82 -21.71 -11.45
N ASP A 99 -5.80 -22.61 -11.44
CA ASP A 99 -6.29 -23.27 -10.24
C ASP A 99 -5.15 -23.96 -9.47
N TYR A 100 -5.13 -23.78 -8.13
CA TYR A 100 -4.21 -24.46 -7.22
C TYR A 100 -2.70 -24.29 -7.54
N CYS A 101 -2.31 -23.21 -8.24
CA CYS A 101 -0.90 -22.95 -8.60
C CYS A 101 -0.02 -22.53 -7.42
N LEU A 102 -0.60 -22.26 -6.26
CA LEU A 102 0.07 -21.85 -5.02
C LEU A 102 -0.46 -22.65 -3.82
N PRO A 103 0.33 -22.79 -2.75
CA PRO A 103 -0.10 -23.50 -1.56
C PRO A 103 -1.11 -22.65 -0.75
N LYS A 104 -1.91 -23.29 0.11
CA LYS A 104 -3.03 -22.63 0.81
C LYS A 104 -2.61 -21.69 1.93
N ASN A 105 -1.37 -21.80 2.40
CA ASN A 105 -0.79 -21.01 3.49
C ASN A 105 -0.18 -19.68 3.01
N ILE A 106 -0.43 -19.25 1.77
CA ILE A 106 0.02 -17.94 1.30
C ILE A 106 -0.67 -16.85 2.12
N GLU A 107 0.17 -16.00 2.70
CA GLU A 107 -0.19 -14.81 3.48
C GLU A 107 0.02 -13.53 2.66
N TRP A 108 1.00 -13.53 1.75
CA TRP A 108 1.34 -12.36 0.96
C TRP A 108 1.55 -12.71 -0.53
N LEU A 109 0.69 -12.17 -1.38
CA LEU A 109 0.74 -12.33 -2.83
C LEU A 109 0.85 -10.97 -3.55
N ILE A 110 1.96 -10.75 -4.24
CA ILE A 110 2.17 -9.59 -5.12
C ILE A 110 2.10 -10.02 -6.58
N LEU A 111 1.13 -9.49 -7.31
CA LEU A 111 0.89 -9.69 -8.73
C LEU A 111 0.71 -8.35 -9.46
N THR A 112 1.19 -7.25 -8.88
CA THR A 112 1.13 -5.90 -9.46
C THR A 112 1.78 -5.86 -10.83
N ASP A 113 1.21 -5.07 -11.76
CA ASP A 113 1.76 -4.85 -13.10
C ASP A 113 1.93 -6.16 -13.89
N ASN A 114 0.80 -6.83 -14.14
CA ASN A 114 0.71 -8.02 -14.97
C ASN A 114 -0.47 -7.88 -15.96
N ASN A 115 -0.87 -8.97 -16.61
CA ASN A 115 -1.91 -8.99 -17.62
C ASN A 115 -3.02 -9.98 -17.25
N ILE A 116 -3.25 -10.22 -15.95
CA ILE A 116 -4.25 -11.18 -15.47
C ILE A 116 -5.65 -10.64 -15.76
N THR A 117 -6.44 -11.43 -16.49
CA THR A 117 -7.81 -11.04 -16.89
C THR A 117 -8.88 -11.55 -15.94
N GLU A 118 -8.61 -12.64 -15.22
CA GLU A 118 -9.52 -13.25 -14.26
C GLU A 118 -8.77 -14.01 -13.16
N LEU A 119 -9.43 -14.17 -12.02
CA LEU A 119 -9.01 -15.07 -10.94
C LEU A 119 -10.03 -16.22 -10.86
N PRO A 120 -9.60 -17.46 -10.63
CA PRO A 120 -10.50 -18.60 -10.57
C PRO A 120 -11.32 -18.63 -9.28
N GLN A 121 -12.43 -19.38 -9.29
CA GLN A 121 -13.22 -19.59 -8.07
C GLN A 121 -12.44 -20.30 -6.96
N SER A 122 -11.39 -21.07 -7.27
CA SER A 122 -10.52 -21.66 -6.25
C SER A 122 -9.71 -20.63 -5.45
N PHE A 123 -9.63 -19.36 -5.89
CA PHE A 123 -8.87 -18.32 -5.20
C PHE A 123 -9.34 -18.09 -3.75
N GLY A 124 -10.62 -18.29 -3.47
CA GLY A 124 -11.18 -18.26 -2.11
C GLY A 124 -10.56 -19.26 -1.12
N GLN A 125 -9.73 -20.22 -1.57
CA GLN A 125 -9.03 -21.15 -0.69
C GLN A 125 -7.88 -20.52 0.11
N PHE A 126 -7.37 -19.35 -0.30
CA PHE A 126 -6.27 -18.65 0.36
C PHE A 126 -6.75 -17.91 1.62
N THR A 127 -7.31 -18.66 2.57
CA THR A 127 -7.91 -18.10 3.80
C THR A 127 -6.88 -17.51 4.76
N GLN A 128 -5.59 -17.78 4.56
CA GLN A 128 -4.48 -17.18 5.29
C GLN A 128 -3.98 -15.87 4.66
N LEU A 129 -4.51 -15.46 3.50
CA LEU A 129 -4.04 -14.28 2.79
C LEU A 129 -4.31 -13.01 3.59
N ILE A 130 -3.25 -12.25 3.87
CA ILE A 130 -3.24 -10.98 4.60
C ILE A 130 -3.09 -9.82 3.61
N LYS A 131 -2.18 -9.97 2.63
CA LYS A 131 -1.81 -8.91 1.70
C LYS A 131 -1.91 -9.37 0.25
N LEU A 132 -2.72 -8.67 -0.53
CA LEU A 132 -2.95 -8.94 -1.94
C LEU A 132 -2.75 -7.68 -2.79
N ALA A 133 -1.74 -7.69 -3.66
CA ALA A 133 -1.55 -6.61 -4.62
C ALA A 133 -1.78 -7.11 -6.05
N LEU A 134 -2.81 -6.57 -6.69
CA LEU A 134 -3.27 -6.89 -8.04
C LEU A 134 -3.38 -5.64 -8.92
N ALA A 135 -2.88 -4.49 -8.47
CA ALA A 135 -2.95 -3.26 -9.23
C ALA A 135 -2.22 -3.36 -10.57
N GLY A 136 -2.72 -2.68 -11.61
CA GLY A 136 -2.14 -2.77 -12.96
C GLY A 136 -2.33 -4.14 -13.60
N ASN A 137 -3.54 -4.70 -13.54
CA ASN A 137 -3.93 -5.92 -14.25
C ASN A 137 -5.14 -5.63 -15.16
N GLN A 138 -5.82 -6.66 -15.67
CA GLN A 138 -6.96 -6.54 -16.58
C GLN A 138 -8.22 -7.22 -16.02
N LEU A 139 -8.32 -7.31 -14.68
CA LEU A 139 -9.43 -7.98 -14.01
C LEU A 139 -10.74 -7.24 -14.27
N LYS A 140 -11.80 -7.97 -14.63
CA LYS A 140 -13.15 -7.42 -14.85
C LYS A 140 -14.10 -7.55 -13.66
N GLN A 141 -13.81 -8.53 -12.80
CA GLN A 141 -14.53 -8.85 -11.58
C GLN A 141 -13.61 -9.65 -10.66
N LEU A 142 -13.97 -9.75 -9.38
CA LEU A 142 -13.35 -10.67 -8.44
C LEU A 142 -14.26 -11.89 -8.24
N PRO A 143 -13.72 -13.10 -8.03
CA PRO A 143 -14.55 -14.27 -7.75
C PRO A 143 -15.19 -14.15 -6.36
N SER A 144 -16.50 -14.40 -6.28
CA SER A 144 -17.26 -14.33 -5.01
C SER A 144 -16.74 -15.26 -3.91
N SER A 145 -16.01 -16.32 -4.26
CA SER A 145 -15.34 -17.19 -3.29
C SER A 145 -14.30 -16.46 -2.43
N MET A 146 -13.76 -15.32 -2.88
CA MET A 146 -12.84 -14.48 -2.10
C MET A 146 -13.46 -13.90 -0.83
N ALA A 147 -14.79 -13.94 -0.66
CA ALA A 147 -15.45 -13.68 0.62
C ALA A 147 -14.95 -14.59 1.76
N GLN A 148 -14.28 -15.71 1.44
CA GLN A 148 -13.64 -16.60 2.43
C GLN A 148 -12.27 -16.11 2.91
N CYS A 149 -11.64 -15.14 2.23
CA CYS A 149 -10.33 -14.58 2.57
C CYS A 149 -10.41 -13.58 3.73
N LYS A 150 -10.99 -14.01 4.86
CA LYS A 150 -11.32 -13.17 6.02
C LYS A 150 -10.10 -12.58 6.76
N ASN A 151 -8.90 -13.05 6.44
CA ASN A 151 -7.65 -12.53 6.99
C ASN A 151 -7.06 -11.36 6.20
N LEU A 152 -7.65 -10.98 5.05
CA LEU A 152 -7.15 -9.88 4.23
C LEU A 152 -7.22 -8.56 5.01
N GLU A 153 -6.09 -7.88 5.07
CA GLU A 153 -5.90 -6.57 5.67
C GLU A 153 -5.60 -5.50 4.62
N LEU A 154 -4.88 -5.86 3.56
CA LEU A 154 -4.48 -4.96 2.48
C LEU A 154 -4.81 -5.55 1.11
N VAL A 155 -5.56 -4.79 0.31
CA VAL A 155 -5.93 -5.14 -1.06
C VAL A 155 -5.68 -3.95 -2.00
N ARG A 156 -4.81 -4.13 -3.00
CA ARG A 156 -4.57 -3.15 -4.09
C ARG A 156 -5.16 -3.68 -5.40
N LEU A 157 -6.16 -3.01 -5.94
CA LEU A 157 -6.91 -3.34 -7.16
C LEU A 157 -6.90 -2.21 -8.19
N SER A 158 -6.17 -1.13 -7.92
CA SER A 158 -6.15 0.04 -8.78
C SER A 158 -5.68 -0.29 -10.20
N ALA A 159 -6.14 0.47 -11.20
CA ALA A 159 -5.79 0.27 -12.60
C ALA A 159 -6.04 -1.17 -13.09
N ASN A 160 -7.28 -1.64 -12.89
CA ASN A 160 -7.84 -2.85 -13.52
C ASN A 160 -8.99 -2.46 -14.46
N ASN A 161 -9.79 -3.44 -14.89
CA ASN A 161 -11.01 -3.23 -15.70
C ASN A 161 -12.27 -3.62 -14.92
N LEU A 162 -12.27 -3.46 -13.60
CA LEU A 162 -13.40 -3.83 -12.78
C LEU A 162 -14.60 -2.98 -13.20
N THR A 163 -15.77 -3.61 -13.36
CA THR A 163 -17.03 -2.92 -13.69
C THR A 163 -17.86 -2.57 -12.46
N HIS A 164 -17.53 -3.18 -11.33
CA HIS A 164 -18.08 -2.95 -10.01
C HIS A 164 -17.14 -3.60 -8.98
N VAL A 165 -17.39 -3.34 -7.70
CA VAL A 165 -16.81 -4.09 -6.58
C VAL A 165 -17.98 -4.64 -5.78
N ASP A 166 -17.95 -5.94 -5.50
CA ASP A 166 -18.98 -6.61 -4.70
C ASP A 166 -18.89 -6.23 -3.23
N ASP A 167 -20.04 -6.22 -2.55
CA ASP A 167 -20.16 -5.84 -1.14
C ASP A 167 -19.31 -6.68 -0.19
N TRP A 168 -19.11 -7.98 -0.50
CA TRP A 168 -18.32 -8.89 0.33
C TRP A 168 -16.89 -8.38 0.57
N LEU A 169 -16.30 -7.62 -0.37
CA LEU A 169 -14.94 -7.08 -0.20
C LEU A 169 -14.92 -6.03 0.90
N PHE A 170 -15.94 -5.16 0.93
CA PHE A 170 -16.07 -4.13 1.93
C PHE A 170 -16.45 -4.70 3.31
N GLU A 171 -17.03 -5.90 3.35
CA GLU A 171 -17.46 -6.59 4.57
C GLU A 171 -16.36 -7.46 5.21
N LEU A 172 -15.16 -7.49 4.64
CA LEU A 172 -14.06 -8.29 5.20
C LEU A 172 -13.65 -7.76 6.58
N PRO A 173 -13.62 -8.63 7.62
CA PRO A 173 -13.53 -8.20 9.01
C PRO A 173 -12.17 -7.62 9.39
N LYS A 174 -11.13 -7.86 8.59
CA LYS A 174 -9.78 -7.37 8.85
C LYS A 174 -9.28 -6.33 7.85
N LEU A 175 -10.05 -6.02 6.81
CA LEU A 175 -9.62 -5.09 5.77
C LEU A 175 -9.46 -3.67 6.35
N ALA A 176 -8.29 -3.07 6.10
CA ALA A 176 -7.91 -1.75 6.58
C ALA A 176 -7.39 -0.87 5.43
N TRP A 177 -6.66 -1.45 4.48
CA TRP A 177 -6.08 -0.71 3.36
C TRP A 177 -6.61 -1.25 2.04
N LEU A 178 -7.46 -0.46 1.40
CA LEU A 178 -8.12 -0.83 0.14
C LEU A 178 -7.93 0.29 -0.88
N ALA A 179 -7.35 -0.04 -2.03
CA ALA A 179 -7.19 0.88 -3.16
C ALA A 179 -7.77 0.24 -4.43
N PHE A 180 -8.64 0.95 -5.15
CA PHE A 180 -9.25 0.45 -6.39
C PHE A 180 -9.55 1.56 -7.40
N ALA A 181 -8.84 2.69 -7.32
CA ALA A 181 -8.96 3.77 -8.29
C ALA A 181 -8.57 3.32 -9.71
N GLY A 182 -9.11 3.96 -10.74
CA GLY A 182 -8.73 3.66 -12.11
C GLY A 182 -9.34 2.38 -12.70
N ASN A 183 -10.49 1.95 -12.21
CA ASN A 183 -11.29 0.85 -12.80
C ASN A 183 -12.39 1.39 -13.71
N ASP A 184 -12.98 0.57 -14.57
CA ASP A 184 -13.97 1.02 -15.58
C ASP A 184 -15.15 1.79 -14.95
N PHE A 185 -15.53 1.47 -13.71
CA PHE A 185 -16.63 2.14 -12.99
C PHE A 185 -16.26 3.47 -12.31
N ASN A 186 -14.98 3.72 -11.98
CA ASN A 186 -14.56 4.90 -11.21
C ASN A 186 -13.36 5.67 -11.80
N LYS A 187 -12.75 5.20 -12.89
CA LYS A 187 -11.60 5.85 -13.52
C LYS A 187 -11.94 7.25 -14.00
N ALA A 188 -11.08 8.20 -13.65
CA ALA A 188 -11.15 9.56 -14.13
C ALA A 188 -10.93 9.64 -15.65
N GLN A 189 -11.76 10.43 -16.33
CA GLN A 189 -11.63 10.73 -17.76
C GLN A 189 -11.00 12.11 -18.02
N CYS A 190 -11.13 13.01 -17.06
CA CYS A 190 -10.58 14.37 -17.08
C CYS A 190 -10.38 14.87 -15.65
N LEU A 191 -9.74 16.02 -15.50
CA LEU A 191 -9.61 16.67 -14.20
C LEU A 191 -10.96 17.13 -13.65
N THR A 192 -11.14 16.89 -12.34
CA THR A 192 -12.26 17.41 -11.57
C THR A 192 -12.19 18.92 -11.56
N LYS A 193 -13.34 19.58 -11.79
CA LYS A 193 -13.43 21.03 -11.64
C LYS A 193 -13.14 21.40 -10.19
N CYS A 194 -12.09 22.18 -10.00
CA CYS A 194 -11.73 22.77 -8.71
C CYS A 194 -11.54 24.28 -8.87
N SER A 195 -11.40 24.98 -7.74
CA SER A 195 -11.12 26.43 -7.72
C SER A 195 -9.65 26.77 -7.94
N LEU A 196 -8.76 25.77 -7.94
CA LEU A 196 -7.33 25.97 -8.17
C LEU A 196 -7.07 26.26 -9.65
N GLU A 197 -6.01 27.01 -9.92
CA GLU A 197 -5.61 27.39 -11.27
C GLU A 197 -4.70 26.32 -11.89
N ASN A 198 -4.81 26.17 -13.23
CA ASN A 198 -3.82 25.42 -14.00
C ASN A 198 -2.64 26.35 -14.28
N ASN A 199 -1.52 26.11 -13.62
CA ASN A 199 -0.31 26.91 -13.81
C ASN A 199 0.69 26.09 -14.63
N PRO A 200 1.04 26.53 -15.86
CA PRO A 200 2.03 25.85 -16.68
C PRO A 200 3.36 25.63 -15.96
N LEU A 201 4.04 24.51 -16.25
CA LEU A 201 5.34 24.21 -15.64
C LEU A 201 6.38 25.31 -15.87
N ASN A 202 6.29 26.04 -16.98
CA ASN A 202 7.19 27.14 -17.34
C ASN A 202 7.10 28.35 -16.38
N ASP A 203 6.05 28.44 -15.55
CA ASP A 203 5.91 29.48 -14.54
C ASP A 203 6.81 29.21 -13.32
N TYR A 204 7.46 28.05 -13.28
CA TYR A 204 8.29 27.59 -12.18
C TYR A 204 9.72 27.29 -12.64
N THR A 205 10.70 27.68 -11.81
CA THR A 205 12.09 27.23 -12.00
C THR A 205 12.35 26.00 -11.15
N LEU A 206 12.42 24.82 -11.78
CA LEU A 206 12.76 23.57 -11.08
C LEU A 206 14.21 23.59 -10.58
N SER A 207 14.40 23.18 -9.34
CA SER A 207 15.70 22.97 -8.70
C SER A 207 16.02 21.47 -8.67
N HIS A 208 16.46 20.95 -7.52
CA HIS A 208 16.78 19.55 -7.31
C HIS A 208 15.55 18.75 -6.85
N VAL A 209 15.65 17.43 -7.03
CA VAL A 209 14.67 16.46 -6.53
C VAL A 209 14.74 16.41 -5.00
N ILE A 210 13.59 16.57 -4.35
CA ILE A 210 13.43 16.49 -2.88
C ILE A 210 12.65 15.24 -2.44
N GLY A 211 12.03 14.53 -3.39
CA GLY A 211 11.36 13.26 -3.12
C GLY A 211 11.08 12.51 -4.42
N GLN A 212 11.02 11.18 -4.36
CA GLN A 212 10.64 10.37 -5.51
C GLN A 212 9.86 9.15 -5.05
N GLY A 213 8.69 8.94 -5.65
CA GLY A 213 7.83 7.80 -5.39
C GLY A 213 7.55 6.97 -6.65
N ALA A 214 6.64 6.02 -6.49
CA ALA A 214 6.13 5.23 -7.61
C ALA A 214 5.36 6.11 -8.62
N SER A 215 4.60 7.11 -8.14
CA SER A 215 3.75 7.95 -8.99
C SER A 215 4.43 9.16 -9.63
N GLY A 216 5.56 9.61 -9.08
CA GLY A 216 6.17 10.84 -9.59
C GLY A 216 7.51 11.19 -8.95
N VAL A 217 8.02 12.34 -9.39
CA VAL A 217 9.22 12.98 -8.85
C VAL A 217 8.82 14.33 -8.28
N ILE A 218 9.17 14.57 -7.02
CA ILE A 218 8.91 15.82 -6.31
C ILE A 218 10.17 16.67 -6.39
N HIS A 219 10.04 17.86 -6.97
CA HIS A 219 11.11 18.83 -7.11
C HIS A 219 10.88 20.01 -6.18
N LEU A 220 11.95 20.54 -5.61
CA LEU A 220 11.93 21.91 -5.11
C LEU A 220 11.85 22.83 -6.33
N ALA A 221 10.98 23.83 -6.30
CA ALA A 221 10.86 24.81 -7.36
C ALA A 221 10.64 26.22 -6.80
N GLN A 222 10.98 27.22 -7.61
CA GLN A 222 10.75 28.63 -7.30
C GLN A 222 9.58 29.14 -8.14
N ALA A 223 8.53 29.62 -7.47
CA ALA A 223 7.49 30.47 -8.03
C ALA A 223 7.89 31.95 -7.85
N ALA A 224 7.17 32.88 -8.48
CA ALA A 224 7.52 34.31 -8.52
C ALA A 224 7.95 34.89 -7.15
N ASP A 225 7.20 34.58 -6.08
CA ASP A 225 7.45 35.12 -4.73
C ASP A 225 7.69 34.06 -3.63
N SER A 226 7.70 32.76 -3.96
CA SER A 226 7.81 31.70 -2.95
C SER A 226 8.43 30.39 -3.47
N ALA A 227 9.06 29.65 -2.55
CA ALA A 227 9.51 28.29 -2.82
C ALA A 227 8.34 27.31 -2.66
N VAL A 228 8.22 26.36 -3.59
CA VAL A 228 7.14 25.38 -3.64
C VAL A 228 7.69 23.98 -3.90
N ALA A 229 6.90 22.96 -3.60
CA ALA A 229 7.18 21.58 -4.01
C ALA A 229 6.31 21.22 -5.21
N ILE A 230 6.91 20.71 -6.29
CA ILE A 230 6.18 20.29 -7.49
C ILE A 230 6.31 18.78 -7.66
N LYS A 231 5.20 18.06 -7.49
CA LYS A 231 5.11 16.63 -7.83
C LYS A 231 4.76 16.49 -9.29
N LEU A 232 5.73 16.08 -10.10
CA LEU A 232 5.53 15.75 -11.51
C LEU A 232 5.26 14.25 -11.63
N PHE A 233 4.10 13.91 -12.19
CA PHE A 233 3.71 12.52 -12.35
C PHE A 233 4.44 11.89 -13.54
N LYS A 234 4.83 10.62 -13.37
CA LYS A 234 5.33 9.80 -14.47
C LYS A 234 4.11 9.30 -15.22
N GLY A 235 4.03 9.46 -16.54
CA GLY A 235 2.85 9.08 -17.36
C GLY A 235 2.50 7.59 -17.41
N ALA A 236 3.02 6.78 -16.48
CA ALA A 236 2.80 5.34 -16.37
C ALA A 236 1.79 5.00 -15.26
N ILE A 237 1.17 3.84 -15.37
CA ILE A 237 0.38 3.23 -14.28
C ILE A 237 1.31 2.94 -13.10
N THR A 238 0.84 3.23 -11.90
CA THR A 238 1.58 2.97 -10.66
C THR A 238 0.99 1.76 -9.94
N SER A 239 1.62 1.32 -8.84
CA SER A 239 1.02 0.32 -7.95
C SER A 239 -0.30 0.75 -7.34
N ASP A 240 -0.62 2.04 -7.39
CA ASP A 240 -1.69 2.65 -6.60
C ASP A 240 -2.77 3.30 -7.46
N GLY A 241 -2.52 3.44 -8.77
CA GLY A 241 -3.51 3.89 -9.76
C GLY A 241 -2.91 4.70 -10.90
N TYR A 242 -3.78 5.39 -11.64
CA TYR A 242 -3.35 6.37 -12.64
C TYR A 242 -3.09 7.73 -11.98
N PRO A 243 -2.08 8.49 -12.46
CA PRO A 243 -1.83 9.85 -11.99
C PRO A 243 -3.06 10.77 -11.96
N LEU A 244 -3.94 10.65 -12.96
CA LEU A 244 -5.14 11.47 -13.06
C LEU A 244 -6.12 11.21 -11.91
N ASP A 245 -6.27 9.95 -11.49
CA ASP A 245 -7.14 9.58 -10.37
C ASP A 245 -6.59 10.14 -9.04
N GLU A 246 -5.27 10.05 -8.83
CA GLU A 246 -4.59 10.60 -7.66
C GLU A 246 -4.76 12.13 -7.60
N VAL A 247 -4.49 12.84 -8.70
CA VAL A 247 -4.66 14.30 -8.77
C VAL A 247 -6.11 14.69 -8.49
N ASN A 248 -7.08 13.97 -9.06
CA ASN A 248 -8.49 14.26 -8.80
C ASN A 248 -8.88 14.07 -7.33
N CYS A 249 -8.34 13.05 -6.66
CA CYS A 249 -8.56 12.86 -5.22
C CYS A 249 -7.93 13.99 -4.41
N CYS A 250 -6.70 14.41 -4.72
CA CYS A 250 -6.06 15.58 -4.08
C CYS A 250 -6.91 16.86 -4.24
N LEU A 251 -7.35 17.14 -5.47
CA LEU A 251 -8.15 18.34 -5.75
C LEU A 251 -9.53 18.29 -5.10
N GLN A 252 -10.14 17.10 -5.03
CA GLN A 252 -11.43 16.90 -4.39
C GLN A 252 -11.35 17.02 -2.87
N ALA A 253 -10.25 16.54 -2.25
CA ALA A 253 -9.99 16.69 -0.82
C ALA A 253 -10.02 18.18 -0.41
N GLY A 254 -9.42 19.06 -1.20
CA GLY A 254 -9.38 20.50 -0.91
C GLY A 254 -8.56 20.83 0.33
N ASP A 255 -8.82 21.99 0.94
CA ASP A 255 -8.01 22.49 2.05
C ASP A 255 -8.43 21.89 3.40
N HIS A 256 -7.44 21.45 4.17
CA HIS A 256 -7.57 21.05 5.57
C HIS A 256 -6.27 21.37 6.31
N ALA A 257 -6.34 21.71 7.59
CA ALA A 257 -5.18 22.16 8.37
C ALA A 257 -4.04 21.12 8.45
N ASN A 258 -4.40 19.84 8.37
CA ASN A 258 -3.47 18.70 8.45
C ASN A 258 -3.23 18.02 7.10
N LEU A 259 -3.66 18.60 5.98
CA LEU A 259 -3.30 18.11 4.64
C LEU A 259 -2.18 18.95 4.05
N ILE A 260 -1.33 18.32 3.23
CA ILE A 260 -0.37 19.04 2.40
C ILE A 260 -1.15 19.96 1.44
N LYS A 261 -0.96 21.27 1.59
CA LYS A 261 -1.70 22.27 0.83
C LYS A 261 -1.34 22.23 -0.65
N VAL A 262 -2.34 22.04 -1.50
CA VAL A 262 -2.21 22.15 -2.96
C VAL A 262 -2.49 23.60 -3.36
N LEU A 263 -1.52 24.22 -4.04
CA LEU A 263 -1.58 25.62 -4.46
C LEU A 263 -2.09 25.78 -5.89
N ALA A 264 -1.75 24.84 -6.77
CA ALA A 264 -2.16 24.80 -8.17
C ALA A 264 -1.97 23.37 -8.71
N TYR A 265 -2.49 23.12 -9.91
CA TYR A 265 -2.16 21.92 -10.67
C TYR A 265 -1.47 22.29 -11.99
N ILE A 266 -0.77 21.34 -12.56
CA ILE A 266 -0.15 21.44 -13.88
C ILE A 266 -0.86 20.41 -14.77
N GLU A 267 -1.55 20.88 -15.80
CA GLU A 267 -2.09 20.02 -16.86
C GLU A 267 -1.59 20.54 -18.21
N GLN A 268 -0.64 19.81 -18.79
CA GLN A 268 -0.07 20.04 -20.12
C GLN A 268 -0.14 18.74 -20.93
N SER A 269 0.08 18.82 -22.25
CA SER A 269 -0.12 17.70 -23.19
C SER A 269 0.59 16.39 -22.80
N ASP A 270 1.73 16.48 -22.11
CA ASP A 270 2.61 15.37 -21.75
C ASP A 270 2.95 15.34 -20.26
N GLN A 271 2.45 16.29 -19.46
CA GLN A 271 2.82 16.43 -18.06
C GLN A 271 1.61 16.77 -17.20
N LEU A 272 1.37 15.90 -16.21
CA LEU A 272 0.48 16.16 -15.09
C LEU A 272 1.31 16.47 -13.85
N GLY A 273 0.88 17.42 -13.02
CA GLY A 273 1.58 17.75 -11.78
C GLY A 273 0.72 18.42 -10.73
N LEU A 274 1.20 18.39 -9.50
CA LEU A 274 0.65 19.16 -8.37
C LEU A 274 1.71 20.13 -7.88
N VAL A 275 1.30 21.39 -7.69
CA VAL A 275 2.09 22.42 -7.03
C VAL A 275 1.61 22.49 -5.59
N MET A 276 2.51 22.25 -4.65
CA MET A 276 2.21 22.11 -3.23
C MET A 276 3.06 23.08 -2.41
N GLU A 277 2.56 23.44 -1.23
CA GLU A 277 3.36 24.15 -0.25
C GLU A 277 4.61 23.34 0.12
N LEU A 278 5.76 24.01 0.22
CA LEU A 278 6.99 23.36 0.64
C LEU A 278 6.89 23.00 2.12
N ILE A 279 7.00 21.71 2.41
CA ILE A 279 6.93 21.20 3.79
C ILE A 279 8.13 21.71 4.58
N ASP A 280 7.87 22.22 5.78
CA ASP A 280 8.91 22.70 6.70
C ASP A 280 9.83 21.55 7.12
N LYS A 281 11.14 21.84 7.24
CA LYS A 281 12.16 20.83 7.56
C LYS A 281 12.02 20.22 8.96
N SER A 282 11.17 20.79 9.82
CA SER A 282 10.84 20.23 11.13
C SER A 282 9.96 18.98 11.06
N PHE A 283 9.32 18.72 9.92
CA PHE A 283 8.51 17.52 9.72
C PHE A 283 9.38 16.32 9.31
N ALA A 284 9.08 15.16 9.88
CA ALA A 284 9.65 13.87 9.52
C ALA A 284 8.54 12.80 9.48
N ASN A 285 8.81 11.67 8.84
CA ASN A 285 7.86 10.55 8.82
C ASN A 285 7.60 10.05 10.25
N LEU A 286 6.33 9.83 10.58
CA LEU A 286 5.86 9.44 11.91
C LEU A 286 6.35 8.02 12.28
N GLY A 287 6.51 7.14 11.29
CA GLY A 287 7.02 5.78 11.45
C GLY A 287 7.78 5.27 10.22
N LEU A 288 8.17 4.00 10.28
CA LEU A 288 8.81 3.24 9.22
C LEU A 288 7.80 2.30 8.55
N PRO A 289 7.98 1.96 7.27
CA PRO A 289 7.05 1.09 6.56
C PRO A 289 6.99 -0.33 7.16
N PRO A 290 6.00 -1.15 6.75
CA PRO A 290 5.90 -2.53 7.21
C PRO A 290 7.12 -3.35 6.82
N SER A 291 7.47 -4.31 7.67
CA SER A 291 8.56 -5.23 7.46
C SER A 291 8.09 -6.56 6.89
N LEU A 292 9.04 -7.43 6.54
CA LEU A 292 8.74 -8.82 6.20
C LEU A 292 8.04 -9.57 7.34
N GLU A 293 8.24 -9.16 8.60
CA GLU A 293 7.67 -9.81 9.78
C GLU A 293 6.28 -9.29 10.10
N THR A 294 6.07 -7.98 10.00
CA THR A 294 4.80 -7.33 10.32
C THR A 294 3.79 -7.36 9.18
N CYS A 295 4.24 -7.66 7.94
CA CYS A 295 3.46 -7.77 6.69
C CYS A 295 2.77 -6.47 6.23
N THR A 296 1.87 -5.97 7.08
CA THR A 296 0.97 -4.84 6.85
C THR A 296 1.03 -3.79 7.95
N ARG A 297 1.61 -4.06 9.12
CA ARG A 297 1.74 -3.10 10.23
C ARG A 297 3.05 -2.32 10.18
N ASP A 298 3.00 -1.04 10.50
CA ASP A 298 4.19 -0.19 10.48
C ASP A 298 5.18 -0.56 11.57
N THR A 299 6.42 -0.11 11.40
CA THR A 299 7.48 -0.33 12.37
C THR A 299 8.04 1.00 12.86
N PHE A 300 8.77 0.98 13.97
CA PHE A 300 9.41 2.16 14.52
C PHE A 300 10.85 1.83 14.90
N ASN A 301 11.71 2.86 14.91
CA ASN A 301 13.06 2.71 15.44
C ASN A 301 12.99 2.36 16.94
N ASN A 302 13.95 1.58 17.44
CA ASN A 302 13.98 1.17 18.84
C ASN A 302 14.03 2.36 19.83
N ASP A 303 14.62 3.48 19.41
CA ASP A 303 14.74 4.70 20.23
C ASP A 303 13.56 5.67 20.02
N CYS A 304 12.57 5.29 19.22
CA CYS A 304 11.37 6.10 18.99
C CYS A 304 10.40 5.92 20.15
N HIS A 305 10.09 7.03 20.84
CA HIS A 305 9.17 7.05 21.97
C HIS A 305 8.19 8.20 21.82
N TYR A 306 6.91 7.89 21.66
CA TYR A 306 5.83 8.86 21.78
C TYR A 306 5.20 8.78 23.17
N SER A 307 4.88 9.94 23.75
CA SER A 307 4.03 9.98 24.94
C SER A 307 2.58 9.71 24.56
N THR A 308 1.78 9.25 25.52
CA THR A 308 0.35 8.99 25.23
C THR A 308 -0.39 10.27 24.81
N HIS A 309 0.01 11.43 25.35
CA HIS A 309 -0.53 12.73 24.95
C HIS A 309 -0.20 13.09 23.50
N ALA A 310 1.00 12.74 23.02
CA ALA A 310 1.36 12.91 21.61
C ALA A 310 0.48 12.05 20.71
N ILE A 311 0.25 10.79 21.10
CA ILE A 311 -0.60 9.85 20.36
C ILE A 311 -2.04 10.36 20.30
N LEU A 312 -2.60 10.84 21.42
CA LEU A 312 -3.92 11.48 21.44
C LEU A 312 -4.00 12.64 20.44
N LYS A 313 -3.03 13.56 20.49
CA LYS A 313 -2.99 14.72 19.59
C LYS A 313 -2.88 14.31 18.11
N ILE A 314 -2.08 13.29 17.80
CA ILE A 314 -1.96 12.74 16.44
C ILE A 314 -3.30 12.12 16.00
N ALA A 315 -3.91 11.29 16.86
CA ALA A 315 -5.20 10.66 16.59
C ALA A 315 -6.29 11.70 16.32
N GLN A 316 -6.36 12.76 17.13
CA GLN A 316 -7.30 13.86 16.95
C GLN A 316 -7.19 14.52 15.56
N GLN A 317 -5.96 14.86 15.14
CA GLN A 317 -5.71 15.47 13.83
C GLN A 317 -6.02 14.49 12.68
N MET A 318 -5.71 13.21 12.86
CA MET A 318 -6.02 12.18 11.86
C MET A 318 -7.53 11.93 11.73
N VAL A 319 -8.29 11.86 12.84
CA VAL A 319 -9.75 11.74 12.81
C VAL A 319 -10.37 12.93 12.08
N SER A 320 -9.95 14.16 12.42
CA SER A 320 -10.42 15.38 11.75
C SER A 320 -10.15 15.35 10.24
N THR A 321 -8.94 14.94 9.85
CA THR A 321 -8.52 14.84 8.45
C THR A 321 -9.30 13.78 7.68
N LEU A 322 -9.45 12.58 8.24
CA LEU A 322 -10.13 11.47 7.59
C LEU A 322 -11.64 11.74 7.50
N HIS A 323 -12.26 12.30 8.54
CA HIS A 323 -13.64 12.78 8.47
C HIS A 323 -13.83 13.76 7.30
N HIS A 324 -12.94 14.76 7.19
CA HIS A 324 -12.97 15.73 6.09
C HIS A 324 -12.89 15.05 4.72
N LEU A 325 -11.98 14.09 4.53
CA LEU A 325 -11.89 13.33 3.27
C LEU A 325 -13.20 12.59 2.94
N HIS A 326 -13.82 11.93 3.92
CA HIS A 326 -15.09 11.20 3.73
C HIS A 326 -16.26 12.14 3.42
N VAL A 327 -16.36 13.29 4.07
CA VAL A 327 -17.33 14.35 3.74
C VAL A 327 -17.14 14.80 2.30
N ARG A 328 -15.88 14.88 1.83
CA ARG A 328 -15.50 15.23 0.46
C ARG A 328 -15.57 14.05 -0.51
N LYS A 329 -16.05 12.87 -0.08
CA LYS A 329 -16.19 11.64 -0.89
C LYS A 329 -14.85 11.13 -1.46
N VAL A 330 -13.81 11.22 -0.65
CA VAL A 330 -12.47 10.67 -0.91
C VAL A 330 -12.13 9.67 0.19
N SER A 331 -11.69 8.47 -0.18
CA SER A 331 -10.97 7.56 0.71
C SER A 331 -9.48 7.69 0.39
N HIS A 332 -8.63 7.67 1.40
CA HIS A 332 -7.18 7.72 1.25
C HIS A 332 -6.58 6.36 0.86
N GLY A 333 -7.04 5.27 1.46
CA GLY A 333 -6.61 3.90 1.14
C GLY A 333 -5.21 3.50 1.63
N ASP A 334 -4.45 4.41 2.27
CA ASP A 334 -3.05 4.19 2.71
C ASP A 334 -2.69 4.87 4.05
N ILE A 335 -3.60 4.77 5.03
CA ILE A 335 -3.46 5.38 6.36
C ILE A 335 -2.38 4.63 7.15
N TYR A 336 -1.20 5.23 7.21
CA TYR A 336 0.01 4.66 7.80
C TYR A 336 0.86 5.72 8.48
N ALA A 337 1.67 5.31 9.46
CA ALA A 337 2.66 6.17 10.09
C ALA A 337 3.77 6.57 9.11
N HIS A 338 4.20 5.67 8.22
CA HIS A 338 5.23 6.03 7.23
C HIS A 338 4.76 7.00 6.13
N ASN A 339 3.43 7.13 5.95
CA ASN A 339 2.79 8.10 5.04
C ASN A 339 2.29 9.36 5.78
N THR A 340 2.50 9.44 7.09
CA THR A 340 2.12 10.59 7.92
C THR A 340 3.37 11.31 8.35
N MET A 341 3.42 12.64 8.21
CA MET A 341 4.52 13.45 8.72
C MET A 341 4.14 14.13 10.03
N VAL A 342 5.11 14.29 10.92
CA VAL A 342 4.94 14.89 12.25
C VAL A 342 6.11 15.82 12.59
N ASN A 343 5.84 16.92 13.29
CA ASN A 343 6.87 17.83 13.79
C ASN A 343 7.11 17.65 15.31
N GLN A 344 8.01 18.44 15.90
CA GLN A 344 8.35 18.37 17.33
C GLN A 344 7.18 18.71 18.28
N ASN A 345 6.16 19.42 17.79
CA ASN A 345 4.95 19.74 18.54
C ASN A 345 3.87 18.66 18.37
N HIS A 346 4.15 17.59 17.61
CA HIS A 346 3.18 16.58 17.21
C HIS A 346 2.04 17.12 16.31
N ASP A 347 2.30 18.19 15.56
CA ASP A 347 1.39 18.60 14.49
C ASP A 347 1.56 17.64 13.32
N VAL A 348 0.45 17.23 12.72
CA VAL A 348 0.40 16.25 11.64
C VAL A 348 0.26 16.95 10.30
N LEU A 349 1.04 16.48 9.32
CA LEU A 349 0.78 16.69 7.91
C LEU A 349 0.59 15.33 7.24
N PHE A 350 -0.58 15.13 6.65
CA PHE A 350 -0.98 13.91 5.98
C PHE A 350 -1.09 14.15 4.48
N GLY A 351 -0.67 13.17 3.69
CA GLY A 351 -0.68 13.24 2.24
C GLY A 351 -0.27 11.94 1.60
N ASP A 352 0.07 12.03 0.31
CA ASP A 352 0.26 10.89 -0.61
C ASP A 352 -1.03 10.15 -0.96
N PHE A 353 -1.81 10.77 -1.84
CA PHE A 353 -3.08 10.25 -2.35
C PHE A 353 -2.90 9.15 -3.41
N GLY A 354 -1.73 8.51 -3.50
CA GLY A 354 -1.44 7.49 -4.50
C GLY A 354 -2.49 6.38 -4.53
N ALA A 355 -2.92 5.91 -3.36
CA ALA A 355 -3.93 4.87 -3.20
C ALA A 355 -5.37 5.42 -3.08
N ALA A 356 -5.54 6.74 -3.13
CA ALA A 356 -6.81 7.38 -2.85
C ALA A 356 -7.85 7.05 -3.91
N THR A 357 -9.11 6.94 -3.47
CA THR A 357 -10.22 6.55 -4.32
C THR A 357 -11.38 7.52 -4.20
N ASN A 358 -11.92 7.93 -5.36
CA ASN A 358 -13.14 8.71 -5.44
C ASN A 358 -14.37 7.85 -5.14
N LEU A 359 -15.16 8.26 -4.15
CA LEU A 359 -16.30 7.50 -3.64
C LEU A 359 -17.63 7.84 -4.29
N THR A 360 -17.69 8.88 -5.12
CA THR A 360 -18.93 9.38 -5.72
C THR A 360 -19.66 8.34 -6.59
N LYS A 361 -18.95 7.33 -7.10
CA LYS A 361 -19.52 6.25 -7.92
C LYS A 361 -20.04 5.05 -7.11
N LEU A 362 -19.76 5.01 -5.81
CA LEU A 362 -20.20 3.92 -4.92
C LEU A 362 -21.59 4.21 -4.37
N SER A 363 -22.30 3.15 -3.98
CA SER A 363 -23.56 3.27 -3.23
C SER A 363 -23.30 3.85 -1.83
N GLU A 364 -24.32 4.44 -1.20
CA GLU A 364 -24.22 4.92 0.19
C GLU A 364 -23.82 3.81 1.16
N TYR A 365 -24.28 2.58 0.91
CA TYR A 365 -23.88 1.40 1.66
C TYR A 365 -22.36 1.18 1.58
N GLN A 366 -21.81 1.12 0.37
CA GLN A 366 -20.37 0.90 0.15
C GLN A 366 -19.51 2.04 0.70
N GLN A 367 -19.97 3.29 0.57
CA GLN A 367 -19.30 4.44 1.17
C GLN A 367 -19.19 4.29 2.69
N LYS A 368 -20.27 3.88 3.36
CA LYS A 368 -20.29 3.64 4.80
C LYS A 368 -19.37 2.48 5.22
N GLN A 369 -19.36 1.38 4.47
CA GLN A 369 -18.46 0.27 4.77
C GLN A 369 -16.99 0.66 4.61
N LEU A 370 -16.68 1.49 3.61
CA LEU A 370 -15.33 1.99 3.39
C LEU A 370 -14.87 2.95 4.51
N GLU A 371 -15.78 3.75 5.06
CA GLU A 371 -15.51 4.53 6.28
C GLU A 371 -15.04 3.62 7.42
N TRP A 372 -15.75 2.52 7.68
CA TRP A 372 -15.36 1.55 8.71
C TRP A 372 -14.05 0.81 8.41
N ILE A 373 -13.67 0.66 7.15
CA ILE A 373 -12.35 0.15 6.76
C ILE A 373 -11.26 1.14 7.15
N GLU A 374 -11.45 2.44 6.88
CA GLU A 374 -10.47 3.48 7.21
C GLU A 374 -10.41 3.79 8.71
N VAL A 375 -11.53 3.69 9.42
CA VAL A 375 -11.55 3.72 10.90
C VAL A 375 -10.69 2.58 11.44
N ARG A 376 -10.79 1.38 10.85
CA ARG A 376 -9.93 0.27 11.24
C ARG A 376 -8.44 0.57 10.98
N ALA A 377 -8.10 1.18 9.84
CA ALA A 377 -6.72 1.57 9.55
C ALA A 377 -6.18 2.60 10.55
N LEU A 378 -7.01 3.57 10.96
CA LEU A 378 -6.68 4.48 12.06
C LEU A 378 -6.45 3.73 13.38
N GLY A 379 -7.29 2.73 13.69
CA GLY A 379 -7.07 1.86 14.86
C GLY A 379 -5.73 1.12 14.81
N CYS A 380 -5.33 0.61 13.64
CA CYS A 380 -4.00 0.03 13.43
C CYS A 380 -2.89 1.06 13.68
N LEU A 381 -3.02 2.29 13.16
CA LEU A 381 -2.06 3.37 13.37
C LEU A 381 -1.90 3.71 14.87
N ILE A 382 -3.01 3.83 15.60
CA ILE A 382 -2.99 4.12 17.04
C ILE A 382 -2.32 2.97 17.80
N GLU A 383 -2.68 1.72 17.51
CA GLU A 383 -2.06 0.56 18.17
C GLU A 383 -0.55 0.45 17.87
N ASP A 384 -0.15 0.73 16.62
CA ASP A 384 1.26 0.78 16.20
C ASP A 384 2.03 1.85 17.00
N LEU A 385 1.47 3.06 17.16
CA LEU A 385 2.06 4.14 17.96
C LEU A 385 2.12 3.80 19.45
N LEU A 386 1.08 3.18 20.02
CA LEU A 386 1.06 2.75 21.42
C LEU A 386 2.17 1.74 21.73
N GLY A 387 2.60 0.96 20.73
CA GLY A 387 3.77 0.09 20.83
C GLY A 387 5.08 0.81 21.16
N THR A 388 5.18 2.12 20.90
CA THR A 388 6.36 2.96 21.18
C THR A 388 6.39 3.53 22.61
N VAL A 389 5.26 3.46 23.33
CA VAL A 389 5.11 4.03 24.68
C VAL A 389 5.89 3.19 25.70
N THR A 390 6.67 3.84 26.55
CA THR A 390 7.50 3.19 27.58
C THR A 390 7.33 3.84 28.95
N GLY A 391 7.80 3.16 29.99
CA GLY A 391 7.81 3.69 31.36
C GLY A 391 6.41 3.92 31.96
N ASP A 392 6.28 4.97 32.76
CA ASP A 392 5.06 5.30 33.51
C ASP A 392 3.88 5.68 32.60
N ASP A 393 4.13 6.21 31.40
CA ASP A 393 3.09 6.58 30.43
C ASP A 393 2.23 5.39 30.02
N ARG A 394 2.78 4.17 30.03
CA ARG A 394 2.07 2.93 29.70
C ARG A 394 1.07 2.50 30.78
N GLN A 395 1.15 3.08 31.98
CA GLN A 395 0.23 2.83 33.10
C GLN A 395 -0.77 3.97 33.28
N SER A 396 -0.78 4.96 32.38
CA SER A 396 -1.71 6.08 32.44
C SER A 396 -3.12 5.67 32.01
N GLU A 397 -4.15 6.29 32.61
CA GLU A 397 -5.54 6.12 32.17
C GLU A 397 -5.71 6.45 30.68
N LEU A 398 -5.00 7.48 30.20
CA LEU A 398 -5.01 7.86 28.79
C LEU A 398 -4.46 6.75 27.88
N PHE A 399 -3.51 5.93 28.34
CA PHE A 399 -3.00 4.81 27.55
C PHE A 399 -4.08 3.75 27.37
N ASP A 400 -4.82 3.45 28.44
CA ASP A 400 -5.93 2.52 28.40
C ASP A 400 -7.06 3.04 27.49
N GLU A 401 -7.41 4.33 27.60
CA GLU A 401 -8.39 4.99 26.71
C GLU A 401 -8.00 4.89 25.23
N MET A 402 -6.76 5.25 24.88
CA MET A 402 -6.28 5.15 23.49
C MET A 402 -6.21 3.70 22.98
N SER A 403 -5.83 2.76 23.86
CA SER A 403 -5.83 1.34 23.55
C SER A 403 -7.25 0.83 23.28
N ASP A 404 -8.23 1.25 24.07
CA ASP A 404 -9.63 0.85 23.91
C ASP A 404 -10.26 1.48 22.66
N MET A 405 -9.95 2.73 22.35
CA MET A 405 -10.28 3.35 21.06
C MET A 405 -9.76 2.53 19.88
N ALA A 406 -8.47 2.14 19.91
CA ALA A 406 -7.87 1.32 18.86
C ALA A 406 -8.59 -0.04 18.73
N LYS A 407 -8.89 -0.72 19.84
CA LYS A 407 -9.64 -1.98 19.82
C LYS A 407 -11.06 -1.81 19.27
N CYS A 408 -11.77 -0.75 19.64
CA CYS A 408 -13.10 -0.44 19.12
C CYS A 408 -13.09 -0.18 17.62
N ALA A 409 -12.12 0.60 17.13
CA ALA A 409 -11.91 0.84 15.70
C ALA A 409 -11.58 -0.44 14.92
N MET A 410 -10.97 -1.44 15.58
CA MET A 410 -10.55 -2.70 14.96
C MET A 410 -11.52 -3.88 15.18
N GLN A 411 -12.75 -3.63 15.64
CA GLN A 411 -13.72 -4.70 15.85
C GLN A 411 -13.95 -5.53 14.58
N PRO A 412 -14.01 -6.87 14.66
CA PRO A 412 -14.27 -7.72 13.50
C PRO A 412 -15.65 -7.49 12.88
N SER A 413 -16.64 -7.11 13.68
CA SER A 413 -17.96 -6.70 13.20
C SER A 413 -17.93 -5.24 12.80
N LEU A 414 -18.09 -4.94 11.50
CA LEU A 414 -17.93 -3.58 10.98
C LEU A 414 -18.88 -2.58 11.62
N ASN A 415 -20.13 -2.98 11.87
CA ASN A 415 -21.14 -2.14 12.51
C ASN A 415 -20.89 -1.85 14.01
N GLN A 416 -19.86 -2.46 14.61
CA GLN A 416 -19.40 -2.15 15.97
C GLN A 416 -18.22 -1.18 15.98
N ARG A 417 -17.66 -0.85 14.80
CA ARG A 417 -16.66 0.20 14.67
C ARG A 417 -17.37 1.56 14.71
N PRO A 418 -16.82 2.56 15.40
CA PRO A 418 -17.36 3.91 15.32
C PRO A 418 -17.21 4.47 13.89
N THR A 419 -18.03 5.45 13.57
CA THR A 419 -17.86 6.34 12.42
C THR A 419 -16.85 7.44 12.75
N PHE A 420 -16.34 8.16 11.76
CA PHE A 420 -15.48 9.32 12.04
C PHE A 420 -16.23 10.43 12.78
N THR A 421 -17.54 10.59 12.54
CA THR A 421 -18.39 11.53 13.30
C THR A 421 -18.44 11.17 14.78
N GLU A 422 -18.66 9.90 15.11
CA GLU A 422 -18.67 9.43 16.51
C GLU A 422 -17.29 9.60 17.17
N LEU A 423 -16.19 9.37 16.44
CA LEU A 423 -14.83 9.61 16.94
C LEU A 423 -14.53 11.09 17.17
N LEU A 424 -15.06 12.01 16.35
CA LEU A 424 -14.93 13.45 16.59
C LEU A 424 -15.61 13.87 17.89
N GLU A 425 -16.81 13.35 18.14
CA GLU A 425 -17.56 13.60 19.37
C GLU A 425 -16.83 13.03 20.60
N GLU A 426 -16.32 11.79 20.51
CA GLU A 426 -15.57 11.13 21.58
C GLU A 426 -14.29 11.90 21.95
N LEU A 427 -13.60 12.44 20.94
CA LEU A 427 -12.34 13.16 21.10
C LEU A 427 -12.48 14.67 21.37
N ASN A 428 -13.72 15.18 21.43
CA ASN A 428 -14.07 16.59 21.64
C ASN A 428 -13.42 17.56 20.62
N ILE A 429 -13.52 17.26 19.31
CA ILE A 429 -12.89 18.03 18.22
C ILE A 429 -13.90 18.65 17.27
#